data_AF-A0A9D9TX77-F1
#
_entry.id   AF-A0A9D9TX77-F1
#
_cell.length_a   1.000
_cell.length_b   1.000
_cell.length_c   1.000
_cell.angle_alpha   90.00
_cell.angle_beta   90.00
_cell.angle_gamma   90.00
#
_symmetry.space_group_name_H-M   'P 1'
#
loop_
_entity.id
_entity.type
_entity.pdbx_description
1 polymer ?
#
loop_
_entity_poly.entity_id
_entity_poly.type
_entity_poly.pdbx_seq_one_letter_code
_entity_poly.pdbx_strand_id
1 'polypeptide(L)'
;MKRQLILILVVIQFIQANVFGQANDRDYILSKVRVFYLSNPNDTTGVINAISANSIINNANIFGSSGNSNMDRCAEFLKQLFKPVSSGGMPDLQRYTASIIRFNNKIVNMYFFNDFNRPMSQAAERTYGFCASSSNSVWPCARHYLNGRIADTVSGAIYLGEEYFRQSGIAAGRRTFLHELYHTQDPTDRREHIWYVRSLRQSFSYGSDNIHFIDELIPNITATYKEAIANSFTYIYSRAERTAAINWFAGNEGVIVEKNRPSHIPANVWLYSLISSTNPPGNGTVMSSPPADQSVATNYRLYRIADLSSKFIIHNENIMGIIAAEYSRKVGYLKYIQALRQTNGDVSVSTPRGSEISPFAKLIENFCEKALPAGLTVQDVTAVSRAAMPYLYPLALVDYFTYYRTQSEAEFRALFEGQLPEVWVDLYWTAGRLLTREAAPFTMRNGVPSGVQRTEQHITAIADALHVTN
;
A
#
# COMPACT_ATOMS: atom_id res chain seq x y z
N MET A 1 -40.35 1.06 27.43
CA MET A 1 -39.38 1.87 28.23
C MET A 1 -38.02 1.22 28.42
N LYS A 2 -37.87 0.07 29.12
CA LYS A 2 -36.52 -0.51 29.41
C LYS A 2 -35.64 -0.79 28.17
N ARG A 3 -36.20 -1.29 27.06
CA ARG A 3 -35.45 -1.53 25.80
C ARG A 3 -35.00 -0.24 25.10
N GLN A 4 -35.79 0.84 25.17
CA GLN A 4 -35.42 2.14 24.61
C GLN A 4 -34.32 2.83 25.43
N LEU A 5 -34.35 2.67 26.77
CA LEU A 5 -33.31 3.21 27.65
C LEU A 5 -31.95 2.53 27.43
N ILE A 6 -31.94 1.21 27.23
CA ILE A 6 -30.72 0.44 26.90
C ILE A 6 -30.17 0.87 25.53
N LEU A 7 -31.03 1.05 24.52
CA LEU A 7 -30.61 1.52 23.21
C LEU A 7 -29.97 2.92 23.28
N ILE A 8 -30.58 3.83 24.05
CA ILE A 8 -30.05 5.19 24.26
C ILE A 8 -28.71 5.15 24.99
N LEU A 9 -28.56 4.34 26.04
CA LEU A 9 -27.29 4.21 26.78
C LEU A 9 -26.18 3.60 25.93
N VAL A 10 -26.49 2.59 25.11
CA VAL A 10 -25.53 2.01 24.14
C VAL A 10 -25.13 3.07 23.12
N VAL A 11 -26.09 3.79 22.53
CA VAL A 11 -25.81 4.87 21.58
C VAL A 11 -24.95 5.98 22.21
N ILE A 12 -25.23 6.39 23.46
CA ILE A 12 -24.43 7.39 24.18
C ILE A 12 -23.02 6.89 24.46
N GLN A 13 -22.84 5.64 24.90
CA GLN A 13 -21.52 5.06 25.12
C GLN A 13 -20.72 4.91 23.82
N PHE A 14 -21.37 4.53 22.72
CA PHE A 14 -20.75 4.50 21.39
C PHE A 14 -20.37 5.91 20.91
N ILE A 15 -21.23 6.92 21.11
CA ILE A 15 -20.91 8.31 20.77
C ILE A 15 -19.72 8.81 21.59
N GLN A 16 -19.72 8.56 22.91
CA GLN A 16 -18.63 8.98 23.79
C GLN A 16 -17.31 8.28 23.43
N ALA A 17 -17.31 6.96 23.22
CA ALA A 17 -16.10 6.22 22.85
C ALA A 17 -15.50 6.71 21.51
N ASN A 18 -16.34 7.03 20.52
CA ASN A 18 -15.89 7.56 19.24
C ASN A 18 -15.34 9.00 19.36
N VAL A 19 -15.97 9.85 20.18
CA VAL A 19 -15.50 11.23 20.42
C VAL A 19 -14.19 11.26 21.21
N PHE A 20 -14.03 10.39 22.22
CA PHE A 20 -12.78 10.28 23.01
C PHE A 20 -11.63 9.64 22.21
N GLY A 21 -11.89 8.58 21.45
CA GLY A 21 -10.88 7.96 20.58
C GLY A 21 -10.36 8.92 19.51
N GLN A 22 -11.25 9.76 18.97
CA GLN A 22 -10.89 10.77 17.98
C GLN A 22 -10.05 11.93 18.53
N ALA A 23 -10.41 12.48 19.69
CA ALA A 23 -9.62 13.54 20.31
C ALA A 23 -8.17 13.06 20.53
N ASN A 24 -8.01 11.80 20.93
CA ASN A 24 -6.70 11.15 21.10
C ASN A 24 -5.92 11.04 19.77
N ASP A 25 -6.56 10.62 18.67
CA ASP A 25 -5.86 10.51 17.38
C ASP A 25 -5.41 11.86 16.84
N ARG A 26 -6.28 12.88 16.86
CA ARG A 26 -5.92 14.24 16.44
C ARG A 26 -4.79 14.81 17.29
N ASP A 27 -4.90 14.73 18.61
CA ASP A 27 -3.90 15.28 19.53
C ASP A 27 -2.56 14.55 19.39
N TYR A 28 -2.61 13.23 19.13
CA TYR A 28 -1.44 12.45 18.78
C TYR A 28 -0.80 12.95 17.47
N ILE A 29 -1.57 13.19 16.40
CA ILE A 29 -1.04 13.75 15.14
C ILE A 29 -0.39 15.12 15.39
N LEU A 30 -1.05 16.01 16.14
CA LEU A 30 -0.51 17.33 16.49
C LEU A 30 0.85 17.23 17.19
N SER A 31 1.07 16.19 17.99
CA SER A 31 2.37 15.94 18.64
C SER A 31 3.44 15.33 17.73
N LYS A 32 3.05 14.78 16.57
CA LYS A 32 3.91 14.00 15.69
C LYS A 32 4.13 14.61 14.31
N VAL A 33 3.36 15.60 13.90
CA VAL A 33 3.48 16.20 12.58
C VAL A 33 3.96 17.65 12.69
N ARG A 34 5.02 17.97 11.94
CA ARG A 34 5.53 19.32 11.78
C ARG A 34 5.22 19.81 10.37
N VAL A 35 4.63 20.99 10.26
CA VAL A 35 4.22 21.55 8.97
C VAL A 35 5.16 22.67 8.57
N PHE A 36 5.60 22.66 7.33
CA PHE A 36 6.50 23.62 6.72
C PHE A 36 5.90 24.14 5.42
N TYR A 37 6.18 25.40 5.10
CA TYR A 37 5.60 26.06 3.93
C TYR A 37 6.61 26.95 3.19
N LEU A 38 6.59 26.85 1.86
CA LEU A 38 7.35 27.70 0.94
C LEU A 38 6.39 28.38 -0.05
N SER A 39 6.34 29.72 0.01
CA SER A 39 5.47 30.55 -0.84
C SER A 39 6.00 30.77 -2.24
N ASN A 40 7.32 30.77 -2.39
CA ASN A 40 8.00 30.96 -3.66
C ASN A 40 9.15 29.95 -3.82
N PRO A 41 8.85 28.69 -4.14
CA PRO A 41 9.86 27.65 -4.13
C PRO A 41 10.84 27.73 -5.31
N ASN A 42 10.61 28.57 -6.33
CA ASN A 42 11.61 28.84 -7.37
C ASN A 42 12.67 29.86 -6.95
N ASP A 43 12.46 30.57 -5.83
CA ASP A 43 13.53 31.27 -5.14
C ASP A 43 14.22 30.29 -4.19
N THR A 44 15.37 29.76 -4.62
CA THR A 44 16.14 28.77 -3.85
C THR A 44 16.87 29.38 -2.65
N THR A 45 16.78 30.70 -2.46
CA THR A 45 17.27 31.39 -1.25
C THR A 45 16.17 31.63 -0.23
N GLY A 46 14.92 31.25 -0.56
CA GLY A 46 13.75 31.43 0.29
C GLY A 46 13.84 30.66 1.61
N VAL A 47 13.26 31.24 2.66
CA VAL A 47 13.19 30.61 3.98
C VAL A 47 11.97 29.70 4.08
N ILE A 48 12.20 28.46 4.52
CA ILE A 48 11.14 27.51 4.85
C ILE A 48 10.48 27.93 6.17
N ASN A 49 9.19 28.26 6.13
CA ASN A 49 8.47 28.70 7.31
C ASN A 49 7.84 27.50 8.03
N ALA A 50 8.17 27.30 9.30
CA ALA A 50 7.46 26.36 10.15
C ALA A 50 6.09 26.94 10.54
N ILE A 51 5.04 26.14 10.37
CA ILE A 51 3.68 26.49 10.77
C ILE A 51 3.39 25.77 12.07
N SER A 52 3.09 26.54 13.12
CA SER A 52 2.69 25.94 14.40
C SER A 52 1.34 25.25 14.26
N ALA A 53 1.18 24.12 14.94
CA ALA A 53 -0.08 23.38 14.91
C ALA A 53 -1.26 24.21 15.45
N ASN A 54 -1.00 25.06 16.46
CA ASN A 54 -1.98 26.01 16.98
C ASN A 54 -2.46 27.01 15.93
N SER A 55 -1.57 27.46 15.04
CA SER A 55 -1.95 28.33 13.91
C SER A 55 -2.92 27.62 12.96
N ILE A 56 -2.73 26.33 12.71
CA ILE A 56 -3.63 25.54 11.83
C ILE A 56 -5.01 25.36 12.46
N ILE A 57 -5.05 25.09 13.77
CA ILE A 57 -6.30 24.87 14.51
C ILE A 57 -7.12 26.17 14.58
N ASN A 58 -6.47 27.28 14.95
CA ASN A 58 -7.16 28.51 15.35
C ASN A 58 -7.33 29.53 14.22
N ASN A 59 -6.46 29.52 13.20
CA ASN A 59 -6.50 30.57 12.17
C ASN A 59 -7.37 30.15 10.97
N ALA A 60 -7.97 31.17 10.33
CA ALA A 60 -8.54 31.03 9.00
C ALA A 60 -7.44 30.92 7.92
N ASN A 61 -6.32 31.63 8.13
CA ASN A 61 -5.20 31.73 7.21
C ASN A 61 -4.02 30.86 7.69
N ILE A 62 -3.79 29.73 7.01
CA ILE A 62 -2.74 28.76 7.37
C ILE A 62 -1.39 29.14 6.74
N PHE A 63 -1.39 29.65 5.50
CA PHE A 63 -0.18 29.92 4.72
C PHE A 63 0.08 31.42 4.55
N GLY A 64 0.67 32.05 5.57
CA GLY A 64 1.06 33.48 5.56
C GLY A 64 0.08 34.42 6.27
N SER A 65 0.53 35.64 6.58
CA SER A 65 -0.20 36.64 7.40
C SER A 65 -1.50 37.15 6.76
N SER A 66 -1.59 37.17 5.43
CA SER A 66 -2.79 37.57 4.68
C SER A 66 -3.61 36.39 4.13
N GLY A 67 -3.16 35.14 4.36
CA GLY A 67 -3.61 33.98 3.58
C GLY A 67 -3.00 33.97 2.18
N ASN A 68 -2.74 32.78 1.65
CA ASN A 68 -2.34 32.60 0.25
C ASN A 68 -3.43 31.77 -0.43
N SER A 69 -4.28 32.42 -1.23
CA SER A 69 -5.38 31.79 -1.96
C SER A 69 -4.91 30.72 -2.96
N ASN A 70 -3.63 30.76 -3.36
CA ASN A 70 -3.02 29.74 -4.20
C ASN A 70 -2.59 28.50 -3.40
N MET A 71 -3.04 28.35 -2.15
CA MET A 71 -2.80 27.18 -1.29
C MET A 71 -4.10 26.71 -0.62
N ASP A 72 -5.26 27.12 -1.12
CA ASP A 72 -6.56 26.88 -0.47
C ASP A 72 -6.86 25.40 -0.28
N ARG A 73 -6.46 24.52 -1.21
CA ARG A 73 -6.74 23.08 -1.10
C ARG A 73 -5.79 22.39 -0.14
N CYS A 74 -4.51 22.76 -0.16
CA CYS A 74 -3.58 22.33 0.89
C CYS A 74 -4.03 22.83 2.27
N ALA A 75 -4.58 24.05 2.36
CA ALA A 75 -5.08 24.60 3.62
C ALA A 75 -6.31 23.82 4.10
N GLU A 76 -7.22 23.49 3.19
CA GLU A 76 -8.37 22.64 3.48
C GLU A 76 -7.95 21.23 3.93
N PHE A 77 -6.96 20.63 3.28
CA PHE A 77 -6.39 19.35 3.71
C PHE A 77 -5.82 19.42 5.13
N LEU A 78 -5.06 20.47 5.47
CA LEU A 78 -4.55 20.69 6.81
C LEU A 78 -5.66 20.89 7.84
N LYS A 79 -6.76 21.59 7.49
CA LYS A 79 -7.95 21.70 8.35
C LYS A 79 -8.55 20.33 8.63
N GLN A 80 -8.72 19.51 7.60
CA GLN A 80 -9.27 18.16 7.73
C GLN A 80 -8.39 17.25 8.58
N LEU A 81 -7.07 17.41 8.50
CA LEU A 81 -6.13 16.63 9.29
C LEU A 81 -6.09 17.07 10.76
N PHE A 82 -6.09 18.37 11.04
CA PHE A 82 -5.75 18.88 12.37
C PHE A 82 -6.91 19.47 13.18
N LYS A 83 -8.03 19.85 12.57
CA LYS A 83 -9.16 20.45 13.30
C LYS A 83 -10.03 19.39 13.99
N PRO A 84 -10.77 19.77 15.04
CA PRO A 84 -11.91 18.97 15.51
C PRO A 84 -12.96 18.79 14.39
N VAL A 85 -13.76 17.71 14.45
CA VAL A 85 -14.83 17.44 13.47
C VAL A 85 -15.84 18.57 13.38
N SER A 86 -16.21 19.12 14.54
CA SER A 86 -17.10 20.26 14.64
C SER A 86 -16.59 21.51 13.92
N SER A 87 -15.35 21.51 13.44
CA SER A 87 -14.68 22.62 12.79
C SER A 87 -14.00 22.22 11.47
N GLY A 88 -14.49 21.17 10.81
CA GLY A 88 -14.01 20.72 9.50
C GLY A 88 -12.94 19.62 9.53
N GLY A 89 -12.60 19.10 10.71
CA GLY A 89 -11.75 17.92 10.85
C GLY A 89 -12.39 16.65 10.29
N MET A 90 -11.58 15.73 9.79
CA MET A 90 -12.04 14.48 9.20
C MET A 90 -11.63 13.26 10.05
N PRO A 91 -12.59 12.58 10.72
CA PRO A 91 -12.30 11.47 11.63
C PRO A 91 -11.48 10.34 11.00
N ASP A 92 -11.89 9.88 9.82
CA ASP A 92 -11.23 8.75 9.17
C ASP A 92 -9.80 9.08 8.79
N LEU A 93 -9.57 10.26 8.20
CA LEU A 93 -8.23 10.73 7.85
C LEU A 93 -7.33 10.79 9.10
N GLN A 94 -7.86 11.32 10.21
CA GLN A 94 -7.14 11.39 11.50
C GLN A 94 -6.81 9.99 12.03
N ARG A 95 -7.79 9.09 12.08
CA ARG A 95 -7.61 7.72 12.55
C ARG A 95 -6.52 6.97 11.77
N TYR A 96 -6.58 7.01 10.44
CA TYR A 96 -5.60 6.32 9.60
C TYR A 96 -4.22 6.96 9.69
N THR A 97 -4.14 8.29 9.70
CA THR A 97 -2.87 9.01 9.91
C THR A 97 -2.21 8.63 11.23
N ALA A 98 -2.97 8.69 12.33
CA ALA A 98 -2.47 8.34 13.66
C ALA A 98 -2.00 6.88 13.71
N SER A 99 -2.76 5.97 13.11
CA SER A 99 -2.43 4.54 13.05
C SER A 99 -1.11 4.28 12.31
N ILE A 100 -0.88 4.96 11.18
CA ILE A 100 0.36 4.87 10.40
C ILE A 100 1.54 5.44 11.20
N ILE A 101 1.41 6.64 11.78
CA ILE A 101 2.48 7.26 12.58
C ILE A 101 2.87 6.38 13.79
N ARG A 102 1.94 5.58 14.34
CA ARG A 102 2.22 4.66 15.45
C ARG A 102 3.11 3.46 15.07
N PHE A 103 3.43 3.21 13.80
CA PHE A 103 4.38 2.15 13.43
C PHE A 103 5.78 2.44 13.96
N ASN A 104 6.30 3.65 13.76
CA ASN A 104 7.61 4.06 14.27
C ASN A 104 7.49 5.01 15.47
N ASN A 105 6.30 5.60 15.70
CA ASN A 105 6.03 6.56 16.77
C ASN A 105 6.97 7.79 16.73
N LYS A 106 7.40 8.17 15.52
CA LYS A 106 8.34 9.27 15.27
C LYS A 106 7.66 10.45 14.59
N ILE A 107 8.35 11.59 14.58
CA ILE A 107 7.85 12.81 13.96
C ILE A 107 7.92 12.69 12.43
N VAL A 108 6.94 13.28 11.74
CA VAL A 108 6.92 13.45 10.28
C VAL A 108 6.95 14.94 9.95
N ASN A 109 7.83 15.32 9.04
CA ASN A 109 7.84 16.67 8.47
C ASN A 109 6.96 16.70 7.22
N MET A 110 6.08 17.68 7.10
CA MET A 110 5.24 17.89 5.92
C MET A 110 5.58 19.24 5.29
N TYR A 111 6.09 19.22 4.07
CA TYR A 111 6.48 20.40 3.31
C TYR A 111 5.41 20.70 2.25
N PHE A 112 4.89 21.92 2.30
CA PHE A 112 3.92 22.44 1.35
C PHE A 112 4.55 23.49 0.45
N PHE A 113 4.36 23.32 -0.86
CA PHE A 113 4.93 24.18 -1.88
C PHE A 113 3.83 24.88 -2.66
N ASN A 114 3.94 26.19 -2.82
CA ASN A 114 3.10 26.96 -3.73
C ASN A 114 3.65 26.86 -5.16
N ASP A 115 3.24 25.82 -5.87
CA ASP A 115 3.58 25.53 -7.27
C ASP A 115 2.42 25.84 -8.24
N PHE A 116 1.32 26.41 -7.74
CA PHE A 116 0.08 26.66 -8.49
C PHE A 116 0.27 27.54 -9.74
N ASN A 117 1.11 28.57 -9.66
CA ASN A 117 1.20 29.59 -10.73
C ASN A 117 2.26 29.29 -11.80
N ARG A 118 3.22 28.40 -11.52
CA ARG A 118 4.33 28.15 -12.45
C ARG A 118 5.02 26.82 -12.20
N PRO A 119 5.53 26.17 -13.25
CA PRO A 119 6.39 25.01 -13.12
C PRO A 119 7.59 25.27 -12.21
N MET A 120 7.98 24.23 -11.48
CA MET A 120 9.16 24.16 -10.64
C MET A 120 10.43 24.05 -11.47
N SER A 121 11.45 24.80 -11.06
CA SER A 121 12.78 24.71 -11.64
C SER A 121 13.53 23.48 -11.09
N GLN A 122 14.43 22.92 -11.90
CA GLN A 122 15.34 21.86 -11.42
C GLN A 122 16.21 22.32 -10.25
N ALA A 123 16.50 23.63 -10.14
CA ALA A 123 17.23 24.17 -9.00
C ALA A 123 16.42 24.04 -7.71
N ALA A 124 15.12 24.35 -7.76
CA ALA A 124 14.21 24.16 -6.64
C ALA A 124 14.07 22.68 -6.26
N GLU A 125 13.89 21.79 -7.24
CA GLU A 125 13.83 20.34 -7.03
C GLU A 125 15.07 19.83 -6.30
N ARG A 126 16.27 20.20 -6.77
CA ARG A 126 17.53 19.81 -6.12
C ARG A 126 17.72 20.42 -4.73
N THR A 127 17.25 21.66 -4.52
CA THR A 127 17.42 22.37 -3.24
C THR A 127 16.53 21.79 -2.16
N TYR A 128 15.27 21.49 -2.49
CA TYR A 128 14.25 21.10 -1.52
C TYR A 128 13.97 19.59 -1.52
N GLY A 129 14.42 18.86 -2.55
CA GLY A 129 14.36 17.39 -2.62
C GLY A 129 12.96 16.82 -2.81
N PHE A 130 12.03 17.59 -3.36
CA PHE A 130 10.70 17.09 -3.76
C PHE A 130 10.77 16.36 -5.11
N CYS A 131 9.74 15.59 -5.44
CA CYS A 131 9.62 14.90 -6.72
C CYS A 131 8.85 15.76 -7.71
N ALA A 132 9.34 15.91 -8.93
CA ALA A 132 8.66 16.66 -9.98
C ALA A 132 7.74 15.75 -10.82
N SER A 133 6.53 16.23 -11.12
CA SER A 133 5.67 15.60 -12.14
C SER A 133 6.21 15.84 -13.55
N SER A 134 5.60 15.21 -14.56
CA SER A 134 5.90 15.50 -15.98
C SER A 134 5.62 16.95 -16.39
N SER A 135 4.76 17.67 -15.67
CA SER A 135 4.51 19.11 -15.83
C SER A 135 5.44 19.99 -14.97
N ASN A 136 6.48 19.40 -14.37
CA ASN A 136 7.37 20.01 -13.38
C ASN A 136 6.60 20.67 -12.22
N SER A 137 5.49 20.10 -11.76
CA SER A 137 4.82 20.51 -10.51
C SER A 137 5.31 19.62 -9.37
N VAL A 138 5.09 19.99 -8.11
CA VAL A 138 5.45 19.14 -6.97
C VAL A 138 4.50 17.96 -6.93
N TRP A 139 5.01 16.78 -7.29
CA TRP A 139 4.32 15.52 -7.14
C TRP A 139 4.41 15.07 -5.68
N PRO A 140 3.31 14.58 -5.07
CA PRO A 140 3.36 13.99 -3.75
C PRO A 140 4.41 12.89 -3.68
N CYS A 141 5.36 13.02 -2.76
CA CYS A 141 6.29 11.94 -2.48
C CYS A 141 6.81 12.03 -1.05
N ALA A 142 7.29 10.90 -0.55
CA ALA A 142 7.89 10.78 0.76
C ALA A 142 9.38 10.44 0.69
N ARG A 143 10.07 10.85 1.76
CA ARG A 143 11.45 10.45 2.04
C ARG A 143 11.52 9.88 3.44
N HIS A 144 12.04 8.66 3.55
CA HIS A 144 12.40 8.07 4.82
C HIS A 144 13.79 8.56 5.28
N TYR A 145 13.97 8.78 6.58
CA TYR A 145 15.26 9.15 7.16
C TYR A 145 15.89 7.94 7.86
N LEU A 146 16.85 7.31 7.17
CA LEU A 146 17.64 6.19 7.67
C LEU A 146 18.78 6.64 8.58
N ASN A 147 18.76 6.23 9.85
CA ASN A 147 19.85 6.33 10.83
C ASN A 147 20.38 7.75 11.12
N GLY A 148 21.01 7.93 12.29
CA GLY A 148 21.61 9.19 12.73
C GLY A 148 20.66 10.09 13.55
N ARG A 149 21.20 11.17 14.12
CA ARG A 149 20.50 12.00 15.14
C ARG A 149 19.13 12.54 14.71
N ILE A 150 18.94 12.81 13.42
CA ILE A 150 17.64 13.24 12.89
C ILE A 150 16.65 12.06 12.90
N ALA A 151 17.09 10.87 12.45
CA ALA A 151 16.29 9.65 12.41
C ALA A 151 15.87 9.14 13.81
N ASP A 152 16.55 9.54 14.87
CA ASP A 152 16.18 9.18 16.25
C ASP A 152 14.86 9.83 16.70
N THR A 153 14.48 10.96 16.08
CA THR A 153 13.29 11.74 16.48
C THR A 153 12.30 11.96 15.33
N VAL A 154 12.77 12.02 14.09
CA VAL A 154 11.98 12.27 12.88
C VAL A 154 12.18 11.09 11.93
N SER A 155 11.11 10.43 11.51
CA SER A 155 11.21 9.26 10.63
C SER A 155 11.25 9.61 9.15
N GLY A 156 10.80 10.80 8.76
CA GLY A 156 10.80 11.19 7.36
C GLY A 156 10.15 12.53 7.06
N ALA A 157 10.00 12.78 5.77
CA ALA A 157 9.34 13.95 5.22
C ALA A 157 8.37 13.58 4.08
N ILE A 158 7.31 14.38 3.94
CA ILE A 158 6.36 14.32 2.81
C ILE A 158 6.37 15.68 2.13
N TYR A 159 6.38 15.70 0.81
CA TYR A 159 6.34 16.90 -0.01
C TYR A 159 5.00 16.97 -0.76
N LEU A 160 4.33 18.12 -0.72
CA LEU A 160 3.00 18.32 -1.28
C LEU A 160 2.92 19.67 -2.01
N GLY A 161 2.51 19.67 -3.28
CA GLY A 161 2.21 20.89 -4.06
C GLY A 161 0.71 21.18 -4.10
N GLU A 162 0.31 22.45 -4.17
CA GLU A 162 -1.09 22.81 -4.40
C GLU A 162 -1.59 22.30 -5.76
N GLU A 163 -0.74 22.33 -6.79
CA GLU A 163 -1.14 21.98 -8.15
C GLU A 163 -1.67 20.55 -8.25
N TYR A 164 -1.10 19.61 -7.49
CA TYR A 164 -1.62 18.25 -7.40
C TYR A 164 -3.04 18.22 -6.82
N PHE A 165 -3.29 18.92 -5.71
CA PHE A 165 -4.63 18.99 -5.11
C PHE A 165 -5.63 19.67 -6.04
N ARG A 166 -5.18 20.62 -6.88
CA ARG A 166 -6.01 21.26 -7.90
C ARG A 166 -6.40 20.31 -9.01
N GLN A 167 -5.43 19.59 -9.58
CA GLN A 167 -5.65 18.71 -10.73
C GLN A 167 -6.43 17.44 -10.34
N SER A 168 -6.03 16.80 -9.24
CA SER A 168 -6.58 15.50 -8.81
C SER A 168 -7.72 15.64 -7.80
N GLY A 169 -7.90 16.83 -7.21
CA GLY A 169 -8.89 17.10 -6.17
C GLY A 169 -8.43 16.67 -4.77
N ILE A 170 -9.05 17.26 -3.75
CA ILE A 170 -8.69 17.01 -2.35
C ILE A 170 -8.93 15.56 -1.90
N ALA A 171 -9.87 14.85 -2.52
CA ALA A 171 -10.07 13.42 -2.27
C ALA A 171 -8.84 12.60 -2.71
N ALA A 172 -8.16 12.99 -3.80
CA ALA A 172 -6.91 12.40 -4.23
C ALA A 172 -5.75 12.77 -3.31
N GLY A 173 -5.64 14.06 -3.00
CA GLY A 173 -4.64 14.54 -2.02
C GLY A 173 -4.63 13.75 -0.72
N ARG A 174 -5.81 13.46 -0.14
CA ARG A 174 -5.93 12.70 1.12
C ARG A 174 -5.44 11.26 1.02
N ARG A 175 -5.84 10.53 -0.03
CA ARG A 175 -5.44 9.12 -0.19
C ARG A 175 -3.95 8.99 -0.51
N THR A 176 -3.43 9.83 -1.40
CA THR A 176 -2.01 9.85 -1.75
C THR A 176 -1.17 10.24 -0.54
N PHE A 177 -1.65 11.18 0.28
CA PHE A 177 -1.00 11.47 1.56
C PHE A 177 -0.88 10.26 2.48
N LEU A 178 -1.91 9.40 2.60
CA LEU A 178 -1.83 8.20 3.43
C LEU A 178 -0.84 7.17 2.88
N HIS A 179 -0.79 7.02 1.54
CA HIS A 179 0.23 6.21 0.86
C HIS A 179 1.64 6.73 1.20
N GLU A 180 1.92 8.02 0.95
CA GLU A 180 3.23 8.63 1.22
C GLU A 180 3.59 8.64 2.70
N LEU A 181 2.61 8.81 3.58
CA LEU A 181 2.83 8.77 5.02
C LEU A 181 3.38 7.42 5.46
N TYR A 182 2.92 6.31 4.87
CA TYR A 182 3.45 4.99 5.19
C TYR A 182 4.94 4.89 4.88
N HIS A 183 5.40 5.40 3.73
CA HIS A 183 6.82 5.41 3.37
C HIS A 183 7.69 6.15 4.40
N THR A 184 7.15 7.17 5.08
CA THR A 184 7.87 7.83 6.19
C THR A 184 7.93 7.02 7.48
N GLN A 185 7.08 6.01 7.64
CA GLN A 185 6.95 5.20 8.86
C GLN A 185 7.46 3.77 8.71
N ASP A 186 7.64 3.32 7.47
CA ASP A 186 8.11 1.99 7.14
C ASP A 186 9.52 1.71 7.71
N PRO A 187 9.66 0.79 8.69
CA PRO A 187 10.96 0.47 9.27
C PRO A 187 11.74 -0.57 8.44
N THR A 188 11.19 -1.03 7.32
CA THR A 188 11.77 -2.07 6.46
C THR A 188 12.73 -1.49 5.42
N ASP A 189 13.35 -0.34 5.73
CA ASP A 189 14.13 0.47 4.78
C ASP A 189 15.49 -0.12 4.31
N ARG A 190 15.66 -1.43 4.49
CA ARG A 190 16.61 -2.22 3.71
C ARG A 190 15.88 -2.87 2.53
N ARG A 191 16.11 -2.36 1.32
CA ARG A 191 15.65 -2.97 0.05
C ARG A 191 16.45 -4.24 -0.34
N GLU A 192 17.09 -4.88 0.63
CA GLU A 192 17.98 -6.02 0.44
C GLU A 192 17.18 -7.32 0.60
N HIS A 193 16.65 -7.85 -0.49
CA HIS A 193 15.90 -9.11 -0.52
C HIS A 193 16.20 -9.82 -1.82
N ILE A 194 16.29 -11.15 -1.83
CA ILE A 194 16.93 -12.12 -2.77
C ILE A 194 17.16 -11.75 -4.26
N TRP A 195 16.51 -10.73 -4.81
CA TRP A 195 16.94 -10.01 -6.01
C TRP A 195 17.91 -8.84 -5.73
N TYR A 196 18.34 -8.62 -4.50
CA TYR A 196 19.65 -8.08 -4.18
C TYR A 196 20.62 -9.08 -4.76
N VAL A 197 21.12 -8.78 -5.96
CA VAL A 197 22.12 -9.62 -6.60
C VAL A 197 23.31 -9.64 -5.65
N ARG A 198 23.41 -10.70 -4.84
CA ARG A 198 24.36 -10.82 -3.73
C ARG A 198 25.80 -10.66 -4.20
N SER A 199 26.06 -10.96 -5.48
CA SER A 199 27.34 -10.73 -6.15
C SER A 199 27.64 -9.27 -6.51
N LEU A 200 26.65 -8.37 -6.51
CA LEU A 200 26.79 -6.97 -6.96
C LEU A 200 26.74 -5.93 -5.84
N ARG A 201 26.22 -6.27 -4.66
CA ARG A 201 26.03 -5.33 -3.54
C ARG A 201 25.29 -4.02 -3.91
N GLN A 202 24.40 -4.09 -4.90
CA GLN A 202 23.66 -2.94 -5.40
C GLN A 202 22.15 -3.18 -5.26
N SER A 203 21.46 -2.21 -4.66
CA SER A 203 20.00 -2.19 -4.57
C SER A 203 19.46 -1.71 -5.91
N PHE A 204 18.66 -2.54 -6.58
CA PHE A 204 17.76 -2.07 -7.63
C PHE A 204 16.31 -2.29 -7.17
N SER A 205 15.45 -1.33 -7.48
CA SER A 205 14.04 -1.36 -7.09
C SER A 205 13.19 -1.40 -8.34
N TYR A 206 13.43 -0.45 -9.25
CA TYR A 206 12.86 -0.37 -10.59
C TYR A 206 13.95 -0.71 -11.62
N GLY A 207 13.61 -0.75 -12.91
CA GLY A 207 14.62 -0.94 -13.93
C GLY A 207 15.35 0.35 -14.29
N SER A 208 15.72 0.49 -15.56
CA SER A 208 16.73 1.43 -16.02
C SER A 208 16.28 2.89 -16.11
N ASP A 209 14.98 3.16 -16.29
CA ASP A 209 14.45 4.52 -16.43
C ASP A 209 14.06 5.18 -15.09
N ASN A 210 14.00 4.39 -14.01
CA ASN A 210 13.52 4.79 -12.68
C ASN A 210 12.09 5.37 -12.67
N ILE A 211 11.27 5.02 -13.65
CA ILE A 211 9.85 5.35 -13.67
C ILE A 211 9.09 4.25 -12.92
N HIS A 212 8.06 4.63 -12.17
CA HIS A 212 7.25 3.73 -11.36
C HIS A 212 5.79 3.79 -11.80
N PHE A 213 5.18 2.62 -11.99
CA PHE A 213 3.76 2.49 -12.28
C PHE A 213 3.07 1.54 -11.29
N ILE A 214 1.82 1.83 -10.97
CA ILE A 214 1.03 1.01 -10.02
C ILE A 214 0.74 -0.41 -10.55
N ASP A 215 0.67 -0.57 -11.86
CA ASP A 215 0.46 -1.85 -12.56
C ASP A 215 1.79 -2.51 -12.98
N GLU A 216 2.92 -2.02 -12.47
CA GLU A 216 4.24 -2.59 -12.74
C GLU A 216 4.47 -3.91 -12.00
N LEU A 217 5.20 -4.82 -12.64
CA LEU A 217 5.87 -5.92 -11.99
C LEU A 217 7.27 -5.47 -11.58
N ILE A 218 7.42 -5.17 -10.30
CA ILE A 218 8.65 -4.65 -9.71
C ILE A 218 9.58 -5.82 -9.40
N PRO A 219 10.81 -5.88 -9.93
CA PRO A 219 11.73 -7.00 -9.67
C PRO A 219 12.05 -7.23 -8.19
N ASN A 220 12.11 -6.17 -7.40
CA ASN A 220 12.42 -6.24 -5.98
C ASN A 220 11.15 -6.41 -5.14
N ILE A 221 10.90 -7.62 -4.64
CA ILE A 221 9.72 -7.95 -3.82
C ILE A 221 9.63 -7.12 -2.53
N THR A 222 10.75 -6.67 -1.95
CA THR A 222 10.69 -5.75 -0.81
C THR A 222 10.19 -4.37 -1.24
N ALA A 223 10.60 -3.87 -2.41
CA ALA A 223 10.03 -2.64 -2.95
C ALA A 223 8.53 -2.83 -3.26
N THR A 224 8.15 -3.93 -3.91
CA THR A 224 6.74 -4.28 -4.14
C THR A 224 5.94 -4.31 -2.85
N TYR A 225 6.47 -4.94 -1.80
CA TYR A 225 5.83 -5.03 -0.49
C TYR A 225 5.54 -3.64 0.09
N LYS A 226 6.50 -2.72 0.02
CA LYS A 226 6.34 -1.37 0.58
C LYS A 226 5.24 -0.60 -0.12
N GLU A 227 5.30 -0.57 -1.45
CA GLU A 227 4.30 0.09 -2.26
C GLU A 227 2.93 -0.58 -2.10
N ALA A 228 2.87 -1.91 -2.00
CA ALA A 228 1.64 -2.64 -1.74
C ALA A 228 0.99 -2.26 -0.41
N ILE A 229 1.78 -2.15 0.66
CA ILE A 229 1.26 -1.72 1.96
C ILE A 229 0.82 -0.26 1.90
N ALA A 230 1.58 0.64 1.27
CA ALA A 230 1.20 2.03 1.06
C ALA A 230 -0.13 2.14 0.27
N ASN A 231 -0.26 1.38 -0.83
CA ASN A 231 -1.49 1.25 -1.62
C ASN A 231 -2.65 0.69 -0.81
N SER A 232 -2.41 -0.27 0.07
CA SER A 232 -3.46 -0.83 0.92
C SER A 232 -4.08 0.23 1.85
N PHE A 233 -3.32 1.21 2.34
CA PHE A 233 -3.89 2.34 3.10
C PHE A 233 -4.79 3.22 2.22
N THR A 234 -4.41 3.44 0.96
CA THR A 234 -5.26 4.11 -0.04
C THR A 234 -6.58 3.35 -0.24
N TYR A 235 -6.53 2.03 -0.41
CA TYR A 235 -7.73 1.21 -0.65
C TYR A 235 -8.62 1.03 0.59
N ILE A 236 -8.03 0.96 1.78
CA ILE A 236 -8.77 0.92 3.05
C ILE A 236 -9.51 2.25 3.25
N TYR A 237 -8.86 3.37 2.95
CA TYR A 237 -9.43 4.70 3.11
C TYR A 237 -10.47 5.05 2.03
N SER A 238 -10.20 4.68 0.77
CA SER A 238 -11.03 5.05 -0.38
C SER A 238 -11.67 3.84 -1.04
N ARG A 239 -12.98 3.66 -0.82
CA ARG A 239 -13.78 2.65 -1.51
C ARG A 239 -13.68 2.77 -3.05
N ALA A 240 -13.65 4.00 -3.57
CA ALA A 240 -13.59 4.23 -5.01
C ALA A 240 -12.30 3.67 -5.63
N GLU A 241 -11.16 3.91 -4.97
CA GLU A 241 -9.86 3.39 -5.42
C GLU A 241 -9.78 1.87 -5.28
N ARG A 242 -10.27 1.32 -4.16
CA ARG A 242 -10.35 -0.12 -3.97
C ARG A 242 -11.19 -0.79 -5.06
N THR A 243 -12.36 -0.24 -5.36
CA THR A 243 -13.23 -0.76 -6.42
C THR A 243 -12.57 -0.59 -7.80
N ALA A 244 -11.85 0.50 -8.06
CA ALA A 244 -11.08 0.67 -9.29
C ALA A 244 -9.96 -0.38 -9.43
N ALA A 245 -9.19 -0.63 -8.37
CA ALA A 245 -8.14 -1.64 -8.32
C ALA A 245 -8.70 -3.06 -8.53
N ILE A 246 -9.82 -3.38 -7.87
CA ILE A 246 -10.53 -4.65 -8.07
C ILE A 246 -11.05 -4.77 -9.51
N ASN A 247 -11.60 -3.70 -10.10
CA ASN A 247 -12.09 -3.70 -11.47
C ASN A 247 -10.97 -3.85 -12.49
N TRP A 248 -9.81 -3.24 -12.25
CA TRP A 248 -8.60 -3.42 -13.06
C TRP A 248 -8.17 -4.89 -13.09
N PHE A 249 -8.08 -5.54 -11.92
CA PHE A 249 -7.79 -6.97 -11.84
C PHE A 249 -8.88 -7.80 -12.54
N ALA A 250 -10.14 -7.50 -12.24
CA ALA A 250 -11.27 -8.21 -12.81
C ALA A 250 -11.27 -8.14 -14.34
N GLY A 251 -11.01 -6.95 -14.89
CA GLY A 251 -10.87 -6.67 -16.31
C GLY A 251 -9.80 -7.49 -17.01
N ASN A 252 -8.96 -8.20 -16.25
CA ASN A 252 -7.74 -8.85 -16.72
C ASN A 252 -6.91 -7.85 -17.54
N GLU A 253 -6.86 -6.61 -17.02
CA GLU A 253 -6.01 -5.57 -17.58
C GLU A 253 -4.55 -6.01 -17.49
N GLY A 254 -3.69 -5.39 -18.30
CA GLY A 254 -2.31 -5.82 -18.37
C GLY A 254 -1.48 -5.27 -17.22
N VAL A 255 -0.52 -6.07 -16.77
CA VAL A 255 0.61 -5.60 -15.94
C VAL A 255 1.80 -5.33 -16.83
N ILE A 256 2.57 -4.31 -16.50
CA ILE A 256 3.75 -3.92 -17.27
C ILE A 256 5.03 -4.40 -16.61
N VAL A 257 6.04 -4.73 -17.42
CA VAL A 257 7.39 -5.01 -16.94
C VAL A 257 8.39 -4.31 -17.85
N GLU A 258 9.40 -3.67 -17.25
CA GLU A 258 10.42 -2.96 -18.02
C GLU A 258 11.28 -3.95 -18.83
N LYS A 259 11.52 -3.64 -20.11
CA LYS A 259 12.35 -4.45 -21.00
C LYS A 259 13.83 -4.13 -20.83
N ASN A 260 14.13 -2.88 -20.54
CA ASN A 260 15.48 -2.35 -20.50
C ASN A 260 16.16 -2.78 -19.20
N ARG A 261 17.02 -3.79 -19.32
CA ARG A 261 17.82 -4.30 -18.22
C ARG A 261 18.97 -3.32 -17.90
N PRO A 262 19.14 -2.85 -16.66
CA PRO A 262 20.34 -2.10 -16.27
C PRO A 262 21.60 -2.92 -16.56
N SER A 263 22.65 -2.27 -17.08
CA SER A 263 23.86 -2.96 -17.57
C SER A 263 24.58 -3.79 -16.51
N HIS A 264 24.47 -3.41 -15.24
CA HIS A 264 25.06 -4.11 -14.11
C HIS A 264 24.25 -5.34 -13.68
N ILE A 265 22.98 -5.49 -14.07
CA ILE A 265 22.10 -6.60 -13.65
C ILE A 265 22.22 -7.80 -14.63
N PRO A 266 22.49 -9.02 -14.15
CA PRO A 266 22.54 -10.22 -14.98
C PRO A 266 21.18 -10.58 -15.61
N ALA A 267 21.18 -11.18 -16.80
CA ALA A 267 19.93 -11.49 -17.51
C ALA A 267 19.13 -12.60 -16.83
N ASN A 268 19.81 -13.57 -16.22
CA ASN A 268 19.19 -14.69 -15.50
C ASN A 268 18.53 -14.27 -14.18
N VAL A 269 18.66 -13.00 -13.79
CA VAL A 269 18.00 -12.43 -12.61
C VAL A 269 17.09 -11.24 -12.97
N TRP A 270 16.99 -10.90 -14.25
CA TRP A 270 16.16 -9.82 -14.72
C TRP A 270 14.72 -10.30 -14.90
N LEU A 271 13.77 -9.62 -14.26
CA LEU A 271 12.38 -10.07 -14.20
C LEU A 271 11.75 -10.25 -15.59
N TYR A 272 11.98 -9.31 -16.51
CA TYR A 272 11.51 -9.46 -17.88
C TYR A 272 12.10 -10.70 -18.57
N SER A 273 13.38 -11.01 -18.35
CA SER A 273 14.01 -12.21 -18.93
C SER A 273 13.42 -13.49 -18.34
N LEU A 274 13.15 -13.51 -17.03
CA LEU A 274 12.51 -14.63 -16.34
C LEU A 274 11.08 -14.85 -16.82
N ILE A 275 10.28 -13.80 -16.90
CA ILE A 275 8.90 -13.86 -17.43
C ILE A 275 8.93 -14.32 -18.88
N SER A 276 9.83 -13.77 -19.70
CA SER A 276 9.94 -14.15 -21.12
C SER A 276 10.33 -15.62 -21.31
N SER A 277 11.12 -16.19 -20.40
CA SER A 277 11.53 -17.60 -20.46
C SER A 277 10.39 -18.56 -20.14
N THR A 278 9.44 -18.16 -19.30
CA THR A 278 8.28 -18.98 -18.90
C THR A 278 6.99 -18.62 -19.65
N ASN A 279 6.97 -17.49 -20.34
CA ASN A 279 5.81 -16.98 -21.09
C ASN A 279 6.28 -16.42 -22.45
N PRO A 280 6.74 -17.28 -23.39
CA PRO A 280 7.34 -16.83 -24.64
C PRO A 280 6.34 -16.05 -25.53
N PRO A 281 6.81 -15.05 -26.30
CA PRO A 281 5.96 -14.29 -27.22
C PRO A 281 5.31 -15.21 -28.27
N GLY A 282 3.98 -15.14 -28.43
CA GLY A 282 3.24 -15.88 -29.47
C GLY A 282 1.96 -16.59 -28.99
N ASN A 283 1.80 -16.80 -27.68
CA ASN A 283 0.66 -17.52 -27.10
C ASN A 283 -0.53 -16.62 -26.69
N GLY A 284 -0.70 -15.44 -27.31
CA GLY A 284 -1.75 -14.48 -26.92
C GLY A 284 -1.53 -13.79 -25.57
N THR A 285 -0.38 -14.04 -24.93
CA THR A 285 0.07 -13.61 -23.59
C THR A 285 0.33 -12.10 -23.46
N VAL A 286 0.45 -11.43 -24.61
CA VAL A 286 0.89 -10.03 -24.71
C VAL A 286 -0.25 -9.24 -25.31
N MET A 287 -0.68 -8.21 -24.59
CA MET A 287 -1.71 -7.32 -25.09
C MET A 287 -1.18 -6.51 -26.28
N SER A 288 -1.94 -6.53 -27.38
CA SER A 288 -1.61 -5.84 -28.63
C SER A 288 -1.85 -4.34 -28.59
N SER A 289 -2.61 -3.84 -27.62
CA SER A 289 -2.78 -2.40 -27.39
C SER A 289 -1.76 -1.96 -26.35
N PRO A 290 -0.71 -1.19 -26.72
CA PRO A 290 0.13 -0.53 -25.73
C PRO A 290 -0.72 0.39 -24.85
N PRO A 291 -0.25 0.75 -23.65
CA PRO A 291 -0.80 1.90 -22.91
C PRO A 291 -0.92 3.10 -23.86
N ALA A 292 -1.90 3.97 -23.64
CA ALA A 292 -2.15 5.14 -24.50
C ALA A 292 -0.92 6.06 -24.66
N ASP A 293 0.11 5.87 -23.82
CA ASP A 293 1.41 6.52 -23.91
C ASP A 293 2.41 5.68 -24.73
N GLN A 294 2.78 6.21 -25.89
CA GLN A 294 3.77 5.63 -26.82
C GLN A 294 5.14 5.37 -26.15
N SER A 295 5.52 6.15 -25.13
CA SER A 295 6.80 5.99 -24.42
C SER A 295 6.84 4.70 -23.58
N VAL A 296 5.71 4.33 -22.97
CA VAL A 296 5.57 3.08 -22.21
C VAL A 296 5.66 1.87 -23.14
N ALA A 297 5.06 1.95 -24.34
CA ALA A 297 5.14 0.89 -25.34
C ALA A 297 6.59 0.52 -25.74
N THR A 298 7.46 1.53 -25.80
CA THR A 298 8.86 1.35 -26.20
C THR A 298 9.70 0.71 -25.11
N ASN A 299 9.49 1.07 -23.84
CA ASN A 299 10.36 0.62 -22.74
C ASN A 299 9.78 -0.57 -21.95
N TYR A 300 8.47 -0.83 -22.05
CA TYR A 300 7.79 -1.86 -21.27
C TYR A 300 7.18 -2.95 -22.16
N ARG A 301 6.86 -4.08 -21.52
CA ARG A 301 6.06 -5.16 -22.07
C ARG A 301 4.81 -5.34 -21.23
N LEU A 302 3.66 -5.43 -21.88
CA LEU A 302 2.35 -5.63 -21.25
C LEU A 302 1.97 -7.12 -21.28
N TYR A 303 1.68 -7.70 -20.12
CA TYR A 303 1.22 -9.08 -19.96
C TYR A 303 -0.17 -9.09 -19.32
N ARG A 304 -1.06 -9.98 -19.77
CA ARG A 304 -2.30 -10.20 -19.02
C ARG A 304 -2.00 -10.95 -17.73
N ILE A 305 -2.66 -10.57 -16.65
CA ILE A 305 -2.49 -11.20 -15.34
C ILE A 305 -2.80 -12.70 -15.43
N ALA A 306 -3.90 -13.07 -16.09
CA ALA A 306 -4.30 -14.46 -16.29
C ALA A 306 -3.29 -15.29 -17.10
N ASP A 307 -2.42 -14.65 -17.89
CA ASP A 307 -1.44 -15.33 -18.73
C ASP A 307 -0.07 -15.47 -18.07
N LEU A 308 0.17 -14.81 -16.94
CA LEU A 308 1.41 -14.94 -16.18
C LEU A 308 1.46 -16.19 -15.30
N SER A 309 2.67 -16.76 -15.18
CA SER A 309 2.96 -17.74 -14.13
C SER A 309 2.68 -17.13 -12.76
N SER A 310 2.01 -17.89 -11.89
CA SER A 310 1.55 -17.45 -10.57
C SER A 310 2.66 -16.83 -9.71
N LYS A 311 3.89 -17.34 -9.83
CA LYS A 311 5.07 -16.84 -9.10
C LYS A 311 5.41 -15.37 -9.37
N PHE A 312 4.91 -14.76 -10.44
CA PHE A 312 5.19 -13.35 -10.75
C PHE A 312 4.14 -12.38 -10.20
N ILE A 313 3.00 -12.88 -9.71
CA ILE A 313 1.92 -12.03 -9.20
C ILE A 313 2.36 -11.23 -7.97
N ILE A 314 3.24 -11.80 -7.15
CA ILE A 314 3.81 -11.16 -5.95
C ILE A 314 4.75 -9.98 -6.27
N HIS A 315 5.06 -9.75 -7.55
CA HIS A 315 5.82 -8.59 -7.98
C HIS A 315 4.93 -7.38 -8.29
N ASN A 316 3.60 -7.53 -8.25
CA ASN A 316 2.67 -6.44 -8.48
C ASN A 316 2.14 -5.84 -7.17
N GLU A 317 2.42 -4.57 -6.96
CA GLU A 317 2.01 -3.84 -5.75
C GLU A 317 0.49 -3.67 -5.64
N ASN A 318 -0.21 -3.55 -6.77
CA ASN A 318 -1.65 -3.33 -6.79
C ASN A 318 -2.38 -4.59 -6.29
N ILE A 319 -2.05 -5.78 -6.83
CA ILE A 319 -2.61 -7.05 -6.37
C ILE A 319 -2.34 -7.28 -4.89
N MET A 320 -1.10 -7.11 -4.44
CA MET A 320 -0.75 -7.27 -3.03
C MET A 320 -1.47 -6.25 -2.14
N GLY A 321 -1.61 -5.00 -2.60
CA GLY A 321 -2.35 -3.96 -1.91
C GLY A 321 -3.84 -4.30 -1.76
N ILE A 322 -4.46 -4.88 -2.79
CA ILE A 322 -5.85 -5.37 -2.73
C ILE A 322 -5.97 -6.49 -1.69
N ILE A 323 -5.06 -7.48 -1.69
CA ILE A 323 -5.06 -8.57 -0.70
C ILE A 323 -5.02 -8.02 0.73
N ALA A 324 -4.10 -7.09 1.00
CA ALA A 324 -3.95 -6.44 2.31
C ALA A 324 -5.19 -5.62 2.70
N ALA A 325 -5.77 -4.87 1.76
CA ALA A 325 -6.96 -4.07 2.01
C ALA A 325 -8.21 -4.93 2.26
N GLU A 326 -8.37 -6.03 1.53
CA GLU A 326 -9.48 -6.97 1.72
C GLU A 326 -9.34 -7.77 3.01
N TYR A 327 -8.12 -8.14 3.40
CA TYR A 327 -7.85 -8.67 4.74
C TYR A 327 -8.31 -7.69 5.82
N SER A 328 -7.89 -6.42 5.75
CA SER A 328 -8.34 -5.38 6.68
C SER A 328 -9.87 -5.24 6.71
N ARG A 329 -10.53 -5.30 5.55
CA ARG A 329 -11.97 -5.14 5.44
C ARG A 329 -12.75 -6.33 6.00
N LYS A 330 -12.30 -7.56 5.76
CA LYS A 330 -13.03 -8.79 6.08
C LYS A 330 -12.65 -9.41 7.42
N VAL A 331 -11.39 -9.30 7.81
CA VAL A 331 -10.85 -9.84 9.08
C VAL A 331 -10.76 -8.75 10.16
N GLY A 332 -10.55 -7.50 9.76
CA GLY A 332 -10.65 -6.33 10.63
C GLY A 332 -9.39 -5.47 10.66
N TYR A 333 -9.59 -4.15 10.65
CA TYR A 333 -8.49 -3.17 10.59
C TYR A 333 -7.49 -3.28 11.75
N LEU A 334 -7.95 -3.59 12.97
CA LEU A 334 -7.05 -3.76 14.11
C LEU A 334 -6.11 -4.95 13.93
N LYS A 335 -6.64 -6.08 13.44
CA LYS A 335 -5.84 -7.28 13.14
C LYS A 335 -4.86 -7.02 12.01
N TYR A 336 -5.28 -6.29 10.98
CA TYR A 336 -4.38 -5.81 9.92
C TYR A 336 -3.21 -4.99 10.46
N ILE A 337 -3.47 -3.97 11.30
CA ILE A 337 -2.41 -3.15 11.90
C ILE A 337 -1.49 -3.97 12.81
N GLN A 338 -2.04 -4.91 13.60
CA GLN A 338 -1.24 -5.79 14.45
C GLN A 338 -0.33 -6.71 13.64
N ALA A 339 -0.86 -7.34 12.58
CA ALA A 339 -0.06 -8.19 11.70
C ALA A 339 1.04 -7.38 11.01
N LEU A 340 0.72 -6.21 10.47
CA LEU A 340 1.70 -5.34 9.82
C LEU A 340 2.80 -4.87 10.79
N ARG A 341 2.46 -4.55 12.05
CA ARG A 341 3.46 -4.20 13.07
C ARG A 341 4.40 -5.36 13.36
N GLN A 342 3.86 -6.58 13.46
CA GLN A 342 4.67 -7.78 13.68
C GLN A 342 5.60 -8.01 12.49
N THR A 343 5.08 -7.99 11.26
CA THR A 343 5.87 -8.14 10.03
C THR A 343 6.99 -7.11 9.96
N ASN A 344 6.67 -5.84 10.22
CA ASN A 344 7.63 -4.75 10.20
C ASN A 344 8.72 -4.91 11.27
N GLY A 345 8.41 -5.50 12.42
CA GLY A 345 9.41 -5.88 13.43
C GLY A 345 10.34 -6.98 12.92
N ASP A 346 9.74 -8.02 12.32
CA ASP A 346 10.44 -9.20 11.81
C ASP A 346 11.39 -8.90 10.64
N VAL A 347 11.04 -7.91 9.80
CA VAL A 347 11.79 -7.55 8.57
C VAL A 347 12.44 -6.16 8.62
N SER A 348 12.60 -5.60 9.82
CA SER A 348 13.14 -4.26 10.07
C SER A 348 14.61 -4.08 9.63
N VAL A 349 15.08 -2.83 9.59
CA VAL A 349 16.52 -2.51 9.41
C VAL A 349 17.46 -3.16 10.45
N SER A 350 16.97 -3.68 11.58
CA SER A 350 17.81 -4.42 12.55
C SER A 350 18.07 -5.87 12.15
N THR A 351 17.33 -6.42 11.19
CA THR A 351 17.55 -7.78 10.70
C THR A 351 18.95 -7.87 10.06
N PRO A 352 19.78 -8.89 10.37
CA PRO A 352 21.15 -8.99 9.87
C PRO A 352 21.23 -8.86 8.34
N ARG A 353 22.25 -8.17 7.85
CA ARG A 353 22.48 -8.01 6.41
C ARG A 353 22.58 -9.39 5.74
N GLY A 354 21.71 -9.68 4.78
CA GLY A 354 21.66 -11.00 4.12
C GLY A 354 20.75 -12.03 4.79
N SER A 355 19.93 -11.67 5.78
CA SER A 355 18.77 -12.49 6.17
C SER A 355 17.76 -12.45 5.02
N GLU A 356 17.62 -13.56 4.30
CA GLU A 356 16.77 -13.69 3.11
C GLU A 356 15.27 -13.73 3.46
N ILE A 357 14.79 -12.99 4.47
CA ILE A 357 13.39 -13.07 4.91
C ILE A 357 12.46 -12.43 3.88
N SER A 358 11.51 -13.21 3.36
CA SER A 358 10.45 -12.73 2.48
C SER A 358 9.43 -11.88 3.25
N PRO A 359 9.35 -10.56 2.99
CA PRO A 359 8.38 -9.70 3.68
C PRO A 359 6.94 -10.07 3.32
N PHE A 360 6.74 -10.60 2.11
CA PHE A 360 5.43 -11.09 1.69
C PHE A 360 5.05 -12.38 2.44
N ALA A 361 5.94 -13.38 2.49
CA ALA A 361 5.67 -14.61 3.24
C ALA A 361 5.37 -14.30 4.72
N LYS A 362 6.16 -13.40 5.32
CA LYS A 362 5.98 -13.01 6.72
C LYS A 362 4.69 -12.24 6.97
N LEU A 363 4.29 -11.36 6.04
CA LEU A 363 3.00 -10.69 6.10
C LEU A 363 1.85 -11.69 6.09
N ILE A 364 1.90 -12.66 5.18
CA ILE A 364 0.84 -13.66 5.02
C ILE A 364 0.77 -14.59 6.23
N GLU A 365 1.91 -15.03 6.77
CA GLU A 365 1.98 -15.76 8.04
C GLU A 365 1.31 -14.96 9.18
N ASN A 366 1.70 -13.70 9.36
CA ASN A 366 1.14 -12.85 10.41
C ASN A 366 -0.35 -12.57 10.19
N PHE A 367 -0.82 -12.48 8.94
CA PHE A 367 -2.25 -12.42 8.63
C PHE A 367 -3.00 -13.69 9.04
N CYS A 368 -2.44 -14.87 8.75
CA CYS A 368 -3.02 -16.15 9.20
C CYS A 368 -3.11 -16.19 10.73
N GLU A 369 -2.03 -15.84 11.44
CA GLU A 369 -1.99 -15.82 12.90
C GLU A 369 -3.03 -14.88 13.52
N LYS A 370 -3.13 -13.63 13.04
CA LYS A 370 -4.10 -12.67 13.61
C LYS A 370 -5.54 -13.01 13.24
N ALA A 371 -5.74 -13.81 12.20
CA ALA A 371 -7.05 -14.30 11.81
C ALA A 371 -7.50 -15.55 12.59
N LEU A 372 -6.64 -16.15 13.43
CA LEU A 372 -7.05 -17.21 14.33
C LEU A 372 -8.20 -16.76 15.27
N PRO A 373 -9.22 -17.60 15.48
CA PRO A 373 -10.23 -17.36 16.50
C PRO A 373 -9.61 -17.20 17.89
N ALA A 374 -10.24 -16.41 18.75
CA ALA A 374 -9.73 -16.12 20.09
C ALA A 374 -9.47 -17.41 20.89
N GLY A 375 -8.29 -17.50 21.51
CA GLY A 375 -7.88 -18.64 22.31
C GLY A 375 -7.37 -19.84 21.52
N LEU A 376 -7.34 -19.77 20.18
CA LEU A 376 -6.75 -20.82 19.35
C LEU A 376 -5.31 -20.49 18.95
N THR A 377 -4.50 -21.54 18.87
CA THR A 377 -3.14 -21.54 18.34
C THR A 377 -3.08 -22.23 16.98
N VAL A 378 -1.92 -22.14 16.32
CA VAL A 378 -1.68 -22.88 15.07
C VAL A 378 -1.79 -24.39 15.30
N GLN A 379 -1.29 -24.89 16.43
CA GLN A 379 -1.38 -26.31 16.81
C GLN A 379 -2.85 -26.78 16.96
N ASP A 380 -3.74 -25.91 17.44
CA ASP A 380 -5.16 -26.25 17.63
C ASP A 380 -5.92 -26.37 16.30
N VAL A 381 -5.45 -25.72 15.24
CA VAL A 381 -6.09 -25.73 13.93
C VAL A 381 -5.50 -26.79 13.00
N THR A 382 -4.31 -27.31 13.30
CA THR A 382 -3.73 -28.45 12.58
C THR A 382 -4.20 -29.80 13.09
N ALA A 383 -4.50 -29.90 14.39
CA ALA A 383 -4.87 -31.18 15.00
C ALA A 383 -6.31 -31.62 14.73
N VAL A 384 -7.21 -30.69 14.36
CA VAL A 384 -8.65 -30.95 14.29
C VAL A 384 -9.24 -30.31 13.04
N SER A 385 -10.04 -31.08 12.29
CA SER A 385 -10.84 -30.53 11.19
C SER A 385 -11.89 -29.55 11.73
N ARG A 386 -11.94 -28.35 11.16
CA ARG A 386 -12.80 -27.25 11.63
C ARG A 386 -13.73 -26.77 10.53
N ALA A 387 -14.98 -26.49 10.90
CA ALA A 387 -15.95 -25.89 9.99
C ALA A 387 -15.54 -24.44 9.63
N ALA A 388 -15.09 -23.66 10.61
CA ALA A 388 -14.64 -22.28 10.40
C ALA A 388 -13.12 -22.18 10.29
N MET A 389 -12.64 -21.54 9.21
CA MET A 389 -11.22 -21.41 8.89
C MET A 389 -10.82 -19.99 8.45
N PRO A 390 -11.15 -18.95 9.24
CA PRO A 390 -10.89 -17.56 8.84
C PRO A 390 -9.40 -17.24 8.66
N TYR A 391 -8.53 -18.01 9.33
CA TYR A 391 -7.07 -17.91 9.22
C TYR A 391 -6.52 -18.32 7.84
N LEU A 392 -7.31 -19.02 7.00
CA LEU A 392 -6.91 -19.36 5.64
C LEU A 392 -7.29 -18.27 4.62
N TYR A 393 -8.05 -17.25 5.02
CA TYR A 393 -8.49 -16.17 4.13
C TYR A 393 -7.36 -15.45 3.38
N PRO A 394 -6.23 -15.04 4.00
CA PRO A 394 -5.15 -14.40 3.24
C PRO A 394 -4.56 -15.33 2.17
N LEU A 395 -4.42 -16.63 2.44
CA LEU A 395 -3.92 -17.63 1.49
C LEU A 395 -4.90 -17.85 0.34
N ALA A 396 -6.20 -17.89 0.65
CA ALA A 396 -7.28 -17.99 -0.32
C ALA A 396 -7.30 -16.80 -1.29
N LEU A 397 -7.06 -15.58 -0.78
CA LEU A 397 -6.91 -14.40 -1.64
C LEU A 397 -5.69 -14.51 -2.55
N VAL A 398 -4.54 -14.95 -2.02
CA VAL A 398 -3.34 -15.16 -2.85
C VAL A 398 -3.61 -16.15 -3.99
N ASP A 399 -4.23 -17.30 -3.71
CA ASP A 399 -4.59 -18.27 -4.77
C ASP A 399 -5.58 -17.66 -5.79
N TYR A 400 -6.61 -16.94 -5.31
CA TYR A 400 -7.60 -16.27 -6.16
C TYR A 400 -6.97 -15.25 -7.12
N PHE A 401 -6.08 -14.39 -6.63
CA PHE A 401 -5.41 -13.38 -7.44
C PHE A 401 -4.36 -13.96 -8.41
N THR A 402 -4.01 -15.24 -8.27
CA THR A 402 -3.25 -15.97 -9.31
C THR A 402 -4.15 -16.63 -10.36
N TYR A 403 -5.47 -16.38 -10.33
CA TYR A 403 -6.47 -17.13 -11.11
C TYR A 403 -6.40 -18.64 -10.89
N TYR A 404 -6.08 -19.08 -9.67
CA TYR A 404 -5.88 -20.49 -9.32
C TYR A 404 -4.88 -21.24 -10.20
N ARG A 405 -3.87 -20.52 -10.72
CA ARG A 405 -2.88 -21.12 -11.62
C ARG A 405 -1.90 -22.05 -10.91
N THR A 406 -1.83 -22.02 -9.58
CA THR A 406 -1.08 -23.03 -8.82
C THR A 406 -1.79 -24.39 -8.89
N GLN A 407 -1.12 -25.38 -9.47
CA GLN A 407 -1.65 -26.74 -9.66
C GLN A 407 -1.10 -27.75 -8.64
N SER A 408 0.00 -27.42 -7.97
CA SER A 408 0.60 -28.23 -6.92
C SER A 408 0.89 -27.43 -5.66
N GLU A 409 1.00 -28.14 -4.52
CA GLU A 409 1.37 -27.52 -3.25
C GLU A 409 2.76 -26.86 -3.34
N ALA A 410 3.69 -27.50 -4.06
CA ALA A 410 5.02 -26.97 -4.31
C ALA A 410 4.97 -25.64 -5.09
N GLU A 411 4.10 -25.53 -6.09
CA GLU A 411 3.89 -24.26 -6.81
C GLU A 411 3.25 -23.19 -5.91
N PHE A 412 2.32 -23.56 -5.05
CA PHE A 412 1.72 -22.63 -4.09
C PHE A 412 2.73 -22.13 -3.06
N ARG A 413 3.55 -23.03 -2.52
CA ARG A 413 4.68 -22.72 -1.63
C ARG A 413 5.70 -21.78 -2.30
N ALA A 414 5.95 -21.98 -3.59
CA ALA A 414 6.88 -21.13 -4.35
C ALA A 414 6.41 -19.67 -4.49
N LEU A 415 5.11 -19.37 -4.33
CA LEU A 415 4.61 -17.99 -4.26
C LEU A 415 5.17 -17.21 -3.07
N PHE A 416 5.55 -17.91 -2.02
CA PHE A 416 6.11 -17.33 -0.80
C PHE A 416 7.61 -17.56 -0.70
N GLU A 417 8.26 -17.77 -1.84
CA GLU A 417 9.71 -18.00 -1.94
C GLU A 417 10.19 -19.19 -1.11
N GLY A 418 9.29 -20.14 -0.82
CA GLY A 418 9.56 -21.28 0.05
C GLY A 418 9.60 -20.96 1.55
N GLN A 419 9.25 -19.74 1.96
CA GLN A 419 9.47 -19.25 3.33
C GLN A 419 8.20 -19.16 4.18
N LEU A 420 7.02 -19.34 3.59
CA LEU A 420 5.81 -19.49 4.39
C LEU A 420 5.91 -20.81 5.17
N PRO A 421 5.66 -20.82 6.51
CA PRO A 421 5.70 -22.04 7.30
C PRO A 421 4.86 -23.17 6.70
N GLU A 422 5.44 -24.38 6.64
CA GLU A 422 4.81 -25.58 6.07
C GLU A 422 3.37 -25.77 6.53
N VAL A 423 3.16 -25.60 7.83
CA VAL A 423 1.84 -25.74 8.46
C VAL A 423 0.73 -24.94 7.77
N TRP A 424 1.01 -23.71 7.30
CA TRP A 424 0.02 -22.87 6.64
C TRP A 424 -0.22 -23.30 5.20
N VAL A 425 0.84 -23.69 4.50
CA VAL A 425 0.77 -24.23 3.13
C VAL A 425 -0.08 -25.50 3.14
N ASP A 426 0.24 -26.42 4.03
CA ASP A 426 -0.41 -27.73 4.15
C ASP A 426 -1.90 -27.54 4.48
N LEU A 427 -2.22 -26.76 5.53
CA LEU A 427 -3.60 -26.46 5.93
C LEU A 427 -4.43 -25.89 4.77
N TYR A 428 -3.89 -24.90 4.05
CA TYR A 428 -4.59 -24.34 2.91
C TYR A 428 -4.76 -25.38 1.80
N TRP A 429 -3.70 -26.10 1.44
CA TRP A 429 -3.74 -27.02 0.31
C TRP A 429 -4.69 -28.19 0.54
N THR A 430 -4.73 -28.72 1.78
CA THR A 430 -5.58 -29.87 2.13
C THR A 430 -7.02 -29.49 2.44
N ALA A 431 -7.26 -28.32 3.07
CA ALA A 431 -8.59 -27.97 3.58
C ALA A 431 -9.18 -26.69 2.94
N GLY A 432 -8.39 -25.63 2.78
CA GLY A 432 -8.87 -24.33 2.32
C GLY A 432 -9.08 -24.21 0.80
N ARG A 433 -8.25 -24.88 0.01
CA ARG A 433 -8.16 -24.71 -1.45
C ARG A 433 -9.47 -25.05 -2.17
N LEU A 434 -10.07 -26.21 -1.86
CA LEU A 434 -11.30 -26.63 -2.52
C LEU A 434 -12.45 -25.68 -2.19
N LEU A 435 -12.64 -25.34 -0.91
CA LEU A 435 -13.65 -24.38 -0.46
C LEU A 435 -13.51 -23.04 -1.17
N THR A 436 -12.28 -22.54 -1.30
CA THR A 436 -11.97 -21.28 -1.98
C THR A 436 -12.37 -21.34 -3.46
N ARG A 437 -11.91 -22.36 -4.18
CA ARG A 437 -12.11 -22.51 -5.63
C ARG A 437 -13.57 -22.81 -5.98
N GLU A 438 -14.29 -23.53 -5.13
CA GLU A 438 -15.73 -23.79 -5.28
C GLU A 438 -16.58 -22.55 -4.97
N ALA A 439 -16.19 -21.73 -3.99
CA ALA A 439 -16.91 -20.51 -3.63
C ALA A 439 -16.78 -19.40 -4.69
N ALA A 440 -15.65 -19.37 -5.40
CA ALA A 440 -15.36 -18.34 -6.40
C ALA A 440 -14.73 -18.96 -7.65
N PRO A 441 -15.47 -19.76 -8.44
CA PRO A 441 -14.92 -20.45 -9.60
C PRO A 441 -14.62 -19.47 -10.75
N PHE A 442 -13.50 -19.70 -11.44
CA PHE A 442 -13.24 -19.07 -12.73
C PHE A 442 -13.61 -20.03 -13.85
N THR A 443 -14.51 -19.61 -14.73
CA THR A 443 -14.67 -20.30 -16.02
C THR A 443 -13.68 -19.68 -16.99
N MET A 444 -12.75 -20.46 -17.55
CA MET A 444 -11.81 -19.95 -18.56
C MET A 444 -12.40 -20.12 -19.96
N ARG A 445 -12.52 -19.04 -20.73
CA ARG A 445 -12.91 -19.05 -22.15
C ARG A 445 -11.81 -18.39 -22.97
N ASN A 446 -11.20 -19.16 -23.88
CA ASN A 446 -10.07 -18.71 -24.71
C ASN A 446 -8.88 -18.16 -23.89
N GLY A 447 -8.57 -18.79 -22.76
CA GLY A 447 -7.48 -18.34 -21.87
C GLY A 447 -7.82 -17.10 -21.01
N VAL A 448 -9.03 -16.55 -21.13
CA VAL A 448 -9.51 -15.41 -20.34
C VAL A 448 -10.65 -15.87 -19.43
N PRO A 449 -10.71 -15.43 -18.16
CA PRO A 449 -11.85 -15.73 -17.29
C PRO A 449 -13.16 -15.20 -17.90
N SER A 450 -14.06 -16.09 -18.35
CA SER A 450 -15.44 -15.74 -18.69
C SER A 450 -16.23 -15.53 -17.40
N GLY A 451 -16.60 -14.27 -17.11
CA GLY A 451 -17.30 -13.91 -15.88
C GLY A 451 -16.63 -12.81 -15.05
N VAL A 452 -15.78 -11.98 -15.68
CA VAL A 452 -15.10 -10.79 -15.10
C VAL A 452 -15.97 -9.92 -14.19
N GLN A 453 -17.28 -9.87 -14.39
CA GLN A 453 -18.15 -9.20 -13.45
C GLN A 453 -18.44 -10.11 -12.27
N ARG A 454 -17.65 -9.92 -11.19
CA ARG A 454 -18.05 -9.89 -9.77
C ARG A 454 -16.89 -10.25 -8.81
N THR A 455 -15.65 -9.77 -9.04
CA THR A 455 -14.52 -10.01 -8.12
C THR A 455 -14.82 -9.62 -6.67
N GLU A 456 -15.52 -8.50 -6.41
CA GLU A 456 -15.96 -8.16 -5.04
C GLU A 456 -16.88 -9.23 -4.42
N GLN A 457 -17.71 -9.89 -5.24
CA GLN A 457 -18.58 -10.96 -4.76
C GLN A 457 -17.81 -12.25 -4.56
N HIS A 458 -16.84 -12.58 -5.42
CA HIS A 458 -15.95 -13.72 -5.22
C HIS A 458 -15.15 -13.58 -3.92
N ILE A 459 -14.55 -12.42 -3.68
CA ILE A 459 -13.84 -12.11 -2.44
C ILE A 459 -14.76 -12.25 -1.22
N THR A 460 -16.05 -11.91 -1.37
CA THR A 460 -17.06 -12.09 -0.33
C THR A 460 -17.44 -13.56 -0.15
N ALA A 461 -17.69 -14.29 -1.23
CA ALA A 461 -18.03 -15.71 -1.20
C ALA A 461 -16.90 -16.56 -0.60
N ILE A 462 -15.64 -16.24 -0.91
CA ILE A 462 -14.46 -16.86 -0.28
C ILE A 462 -14.46 -16.60 1.24
N ALA A 463 -14.69 -15.34 1.65
CA ALA A 463 -14.78 -14.99 3.06
C ALA A 463 -15.91 -15.76 3.77
N ASP A 464 -17.07 -15.87 3.14
CA ASP A 464 -18.24 -16.56 3.69
C ASP A 464 -17.99 -18.07 3.78
N ALA A 465 -17.39 -18.68 2.76
CA ALA A 465 -17.02 -20.10 2.74
C ALA A 465 -15.98 -20.48 3.81
N LEU A 466 -15.11 -19.54 4.16
CA LEU A 466 -14.12 -19.70 5.24
C LEU A 466 -14.64 -19.24 6.61
N HIS A 467 -15.90 -18.81 6.69
CA HIS A 467 -16.55 -18.29 7.90
C HIS A 467 -15.77 -17.11 8.53
N VAL A 468 -15.31 -16.19 7.70
CA VAL A 468 -14.68 -14.94 8.16
C VAL A 468 -15.76 -14.01 8.70
N THR A 469 -15.80 -13.86 10.02
CA THR A 469 -16.69 -12.93 10.72
C THR A 469 -15.88 -11.80 11.35
N ASN A 470 -16.35 -10.56 11.17
CA ASN A 470 -15.80 -9.35 11.80
C ASN A 470 -16.51 -9.05 13.12
#